data_AF-A0A0G1XR89-F1
#
_entry.id   AF-A0A0G1XR89-F1
#
_cell.length_a   1.000
_cell.length_b   1.000
_cell.length_c   1.000
_cell.angle_alpha   90.00
_cell.angle_beta   90.00
_cell.angle_gamma   90.00
#
_symmetry.space_group_name_H-M   'P 1'
#
loop_
_entity.id
_entity.type
_entity.pdbx_description
1 polymer ?
#
loop_
_entity_poly.entity_id
_entity_poly.type
_entity_poly.pdbx_seq_one_letter_code
_entity_poly.pdbx_strand_id
1 'polypeptide(L)'
;AELMDEWVALMKSGTGERGIFNRGSLAETMPERRLKLLRKKYGRKNGFIGQVGTNPCGEIILQSKQFCNLSEVIARAGDTEKTLLRKAKLATLLGTYQSTLTKFNYISKDWTDNCEAERLLGVSITGQWDSPAVRDAKVMRKMRAVTIKANAAYAKRFGINASSSITCVKPSGTVSQTFDCSSGIHPRHSQYYIRRVRISATDSLYKMMRDQGVKAHPEVGQNANEATTFVLEFPVKAPNGSLYKNDLTAIEQLEYWKMVKLNFTEHNPSATISVGDEEWVAVVAWISDNWDIIGGLSFLPRENHVYRLAPYETIDKKTYEALASKFPVIDYSKLIIYERTDETEQTQELACAGGTCEII
;
A
#
# COMPACT_ATOMS: atom_id res chain seq x y z
N ALA A 1 -2.56 28.58 11.35
CA ALA A 1 -4.01 28.72 11.49
C ALA A 1 -4.69 27.63 10.66
N GLU A 2 -4.62 27.70 9.32
CA GLU A 2 -5.26 26.73 8.41
C GLU A 2 -4.93 25.25 8.70
N LEU A 3 -3.66 24.91 8.95
CA LEU A 3 -3.27 23.52 9.31
C LEU A 3 -4.00 23.02 10.57
N MET A 4 -4.17 23.88 11.58
CA MET A 4 -4.83 23.49 12.83
C MET A 4 -6.34 23.34 12.66
N ASP A 5 -6.96 24.17 11.82
CA ASP A 5 -8.40 24.09 11.54
C ASP A 5 -8.72 22.78 10.79
N GLU A 6 -7.93 22.45 9.76
CA GLU A 6 -8.03 21.17 9.04
C GLU A 6 -7.73 19.98 9.96
N TRP A 7 -6.76 20.11 10.87
CA TRP A 7 -6.44 19.06 11.83
C TRP A 7 -7.58 18.77 12.81
N VAL A 8 -8.23 19.82 13.33
CA VAL A 8 -9.40 19.69 14.20
C VAL A 8 -10.58 19.09 13.42
N ALA A 9 -10.76 19.44 12.15
CA ALA A 9 -11.80 18.86 11.30
C ALA A 9 -11.58 17.35 11.07
N LEU A 10 -10.35 16.94 10.76
CA LEU A 10 -9.95 15.54 10.61
C LEU A 10 -10.16 14.74 11.90
N MET A 11 -9.77 15.29 13.04
CA MET A 11 -9.98 14.66 14.35
C MET A 11 -11.46 14.47 14.66
N LYS A 12 -12.30 15.49 14.38
CA LYS A 12 -13.74 15.46 14.67
C LYS A 12 -14.56 14.61 13.69
N SER A 13 -14.09 14.43 12.45
CA SER A 13 -14.85 13.71 11.42
C SER A 13 -14.98 12.23 11.73
N GLY A 14 -13.96 11.63 12.38
CA GLY A 14 -13.90 10.21 12.64
C GLY A 14 -13.69 9.34 11.39
N THR A 15 -13.62 9.94 10.20
CA THR A 15 -13.58 9.23 8.91
C THR A 15 -12.15 8.92 8.44
N GLY A 16 -11.15 9.55 9.05
CA GLY A 16 -9.77 9.53 8.60
C GLY A 16 -9.50 10.36 7.34
N GLU A 17 -10.47 11.18 6.93
CA GLU A 17 -10.34 12.14 5.84
C GLU A 17 -10.42 13.59 6.37
N ARG A 18 -9.63 14.52 5.85
CA ARG A 18 -8.73 14.41 4.68
C ARG A 18 -7.29 14.08 5.05
N GLY A 19 -6.61 13.27 4.23
CA GLY A 19 -5.16 13.09 4.30
C GLY A 19 -4.36 14.37 3.97
N ILE A 20 -3.05 14.36 4.25
CA ILE A 20 -2.13 15.47 3.97
C ILE A 20 -1.22 15.10 2.80
N PHE A 21 -1.06 16.01 1.84
CA PHE A 21 -0.06 15.93 0.78
C PHE A 21 0.67 17.27 0.63
N ASN A 22 1.92 17.33 1.09
CA ASN A 22 2.73 18.55 1.00
C ASN A 22 3.42 18.63 -0.38
N ARG A 23 2.74 19.27 -1.33
CA ARG A 23 3.29 19.53 -2.67
C ARG A 23 4.52 20.46 -2.63
N GLY A 24 4.56 21.40 -1.69
CA GLY A 24 5.60 22.43 -1.60
C GLY A 24 6.99 21.85 -1.34
N SER A 25 7.07 20.81 -0.51
CA SER A 25 8.35 20.20 -0.11
C SER A 25 8.73 18.97 -0.93
N LEU A 26 7.98 18.61 -1.99
CA LEU A 26 8.35 17.47 -2.85
C LEU A 26 9.76 17.64 -3.44
N ALA A 27 10.17 18.88 -3.73
CA ALA A 27 11.47 19.15 -4.30
C ALA A 27 12.63 18.82 -3.34
N GLU A 28 12.40 18.87 -2.03
CA GLU A 28 13.41 18.62 -0.99
C GLU A 28 13.76 17.12 -0.88
N THR A 29 12.81 16.24 -1.21
CA THR A 29 12.99 14.78 -1.05
C THR A 29 13.10 14.00 -2.36
N MET A 30 12.82 14.65 -3.49
CA MET A 30 12.88 14.04 -4.80
C MET A 30 14.33 13.87 -5.30
N PRO A 31 14.65 12.81 -6.05
CA PRO A 31 15.99 12.66 -6.63
C PRO A 31 16.35 13.81 -7.58
N GLU A 32 17.58 14.31 -7.47
CA GLU A 32 18.09 15.39 -8.33
C GLU A 32 17.93 15.12 -9.83
N ARG A 33 18.07 13.85 -10.25
CA ARG A 33 17.87 13.44 -11.65
C ARG A 33 16.42 13.68 -12.13
N ARG A 34 15.43 13.53 -11.26
CA ARG A 34 14.03 13.82 -11.57
C ARG A 34 13.74 15.30 -11.52
N LEU A 35 14.31 16.02 -10.55
CA LEU A 35 14.19 17.49 -10.49
C LEU A 35 14.70 18.14 -11.77
N LYS A 36 15.87 17.73 -12.26
CA LYS A 36 16.41 18.23 -13.54
C LYS A 36 15.48 17.98 -14.71
N LEU A 37 14.89 16.78 -14.79
CA LEU A 37 13.94 16.41 -15.85
C LEU A 37 12.68 17.29 -15.79
N LEU A 38 12.06 17.41 -14.61
CA LEU A 38 10.84 18.19 -14.43
C LEU A 38 11.07 19.69 -14.61
N ARG A 39 12.19 20.23 -14.12
CA ARG A 39 12.58 21.64 -14.36
C ARG A 39 12.85 21.90 -15.84
N LYS A 40 13.47 20.97 -16.56
CA LYS A 40 13.66 21.12 -18.01
C LYS A 40 12.32 21.16 -18.75
N LYS A 41 11.34 20.37 -18.31
CA LYS A 41 10.03 20.26 -18.94
C LYS A 41 9.08 21.42 -18.60
N TYR A 42 9.03 21.81 -17.32
CA TYR A 42 8.05 22.76 -16.77
C TYR A 42 8.65 24.06 -16.27
N GLY A 43 9.95 24.09 -16.02
CA GLY A 43 10.64 25.21 -15.39
C GLY A 43 10.57 26.45 -16.25
N ARG A 44 9.68 27.38 -15.86
CA ARG A 44 9.87 28.81 -16.07
C ARG A 44 10.61 29.39 -14.84
N LYS A 45 10.80 30.72 -14.79
CA LYS A 45 11.42 31.42 -13.65
C LYS A 45 10.95 30.83 -12.31
N ASN A 46 11.89 30.62 -11.37
CA ASN A 46 11.68 30.19 -9.98
C ASN A 46 11.66 28.67 -9.69
N GLY A 47 12.20 27.82 -10.56
CA GLY A 47 12.46 26.41 -10.20
C GLY A 47 11.22 25.52 -10.11
N PHE A 48 10.10 25.95 -10.68
CA PHE A 48 8.84 25.21 -10.78
C PHE A 48 9.02 23.84 -11.46
N ILE A 49 8.46 22.78 -10.86
CA ILE A 49 8.59 21.38 -11.34
C ILE A 49 7.29 20.83 -11.95
N GLY A 50 6.31 21.70 -12.23
CA GLY A 50 4.97 21.29 -12.66
C GLY A 50 4.00 21.08 -11.49
N GLN A 51 2.72 20.88 -11.81
CA GLN A 51 1.70 20.50 -10.82
C GLN A 51 1.80 19.00 -10.51
N VAL A 52 2.85 18.65 -9.76
CA VAL A 52 3.07 17.27 -9.33
C VAL A 52 2.08 16.91 -8.22
N GLY A 53 1.46 15.75 -8.34
CA GLY A 53 0.55 15.14 -7.37
C GLY A 53 1.04 13.76 -6.96
N THR A 54 0.10 12.92 -6.54
CA THR A 54 0.34 11.52 -6.18
C THR A 54 -0.77 10.63 -6.73
N ASN A 55 -0.50 9.33 -6.83
CA ASN A 55 -1.55 8.34 -7.07
C ASN A 55 -2.47 8.19 -5.83
N PRO A 56 -3.63 7.53 -5.94
CA PRO A 56 -4.62 7.42 -4.85
C PRO A 56 -4.07 6.87 -3.52
N CYS A 57 -3.12 5.94 -3.58
CA CYS A 57 -2.52 5.35 -2.38
C CYS A 57 -1.39 6.22 -1.78
N GLY A 58 -0.97 7.30 -2.44
CA GLY A 58 -0.01 8.24 -1.87
C GLY A 58 1.46 7.83 -1.95
N GLU A 59 1.82 6.70 -2.57
CA GLU A 59 3.20 6.17 -2.59
C GLU A 59 4.04 6.64 -3.77
N ILE A 60 3.43 6.96 -4.92
CA ILE A 60 4.13 7.45 -6.11
C ILE A 60 3.78 8.91 -6.38
N ILE A 61 4.83 9.71 -6.40
CA ILE A 61 4.78 11.12 -6.79
C ILE A 61 4.68 11.16 -8.32
N LEU A 62 3.61 11.76 -8.88
CA LEU A 62 3.29 11.72 -10.31
C LEU A 62 3.09 13.12 -10.88
N GLN A 63 3.66 13.37 -12.07
CA GLN A 63 3.18 14.48 -12.91
C GLN A 63 1.87 14.06 -13.60
N SER A 64 1.13 15.03 -14.14
CA SER A 64 -0.05 14.73 -14.96
C SER A 64 0.31 13.80 -16.13
N LYS A 65 -0.60 12.85 -16.45
CA LYS A 65 -0.45 11.87 -17.52
C LYS A 65 0.80 10.98 -17.33
N GLN A 66 0.88 10.30 -16.19
CA GLN A 66 1.97 9.40 -15.81
C GLN A 66 1.41 8.18 -15.07
N PHE A 67 2.11 7.04 -15.14
CA PHE A 67 1.70 5.80 -14.48
C PHE A 67 2.54 5.45 -13.25
N CYS A 68 1.88 4.74 -12.35
CA CYS A 68 2.51 3.97 -11.29
C CYS A 68 3.08 2.67 -11.89
N ASN A 69 4.36 2.36 -11.67
CA ASN A 69 5.04 1.15 -12.18
C ASN A 69 5.66 0.37 -11.01
N LEU A 70 4.86 -0.49 -10.38
CA LEU A 70 5.18 -1.11 -9.11
C LEU A 70 5.79 -2.50 -9.28
N SER A 71 6.80 -2.77 -8.45
CA SER A 71 7.36 -4.10 -8.19
C SER A 71 7.67 -4.20 -6.71
N GLU A 72 7.69 -5.40 -6.12
CA GLU A 72 7.74 -5.51 -4.67
C GLU A 72 8.76 -6.53 -4.15
N VAL A 73 9.46 -6.13 -3.10
CA VAL A 73 10.31 -7.00 -2.29
C VAL A 73 9.49 -7.53 -1.12
N ILE A 74 9.32 -8.85 -1.06
CA ILE A 74 8.74 -9.53 0.11
C ILE A 74 9.85 -9.74 1.14
N ALA A 75 9.87 -8.93 2.20
CA ALA A 75 10.76 -9.10 3.34
C ALA A 75 10.20 -10.15 4.31
N ARG A 76 11.04 -11.07 4.77
CA ARG A 76 10.67 -12.18 5.67
C ARG A 76 11.58 -12.21 6.89
N ALA A 77 11.15 -12.92 7.93
CA ALA A 77 11.87 -13.05 9.20
C ALA A 77 13.32 -13.52 9.04
N GLY A 78 13.57 -14.49 8.15
CA GLY A 78 14.91 -15.03 7.90
C GLY A 78 15.74 -14.27 6.86
N ASP A 79 15.25 -13.13 6.34
CA ASP A 79 16.04 -12.35 5.39
C ASP A 79 17.26 -11.71 6.05
N THR A 80 18.35 -11.64 5.29
CA THR A 80 19.59 -10.95 5.65
C THR A 80 19.78 -9.76 4.72
N GLU A 81 20.73 -8.86 5.02
CA GLU A 81 21.13 -7.80 4.09
C GLU A 81 21.38 -8.36 2.68
N LYS A 82 22.15 -9.46 2.56
CA LYS A 82 22.47 -10.08 1.28
C LYS A 82 21.23 -10.51 0.50
N THR A 83 20.26 -11.15 1.15
CA THR A 83 19.04 -11.62 0.47
C THR A 83 18.13 -10.45 0.08
N LEU A 84 18.02 -9.43 0.93
CA LEU A 84 17.26 -8.21 0.66
C LEU A 84 17.83 -7.42 -0.52
N LEU A 85 19.15 -7.23 -0.58
CA LEU A 85 19.81 -6.58 -1.71
C LEU A 85 19.60 -7.36 -3.02
N ARG A 86 19.64 -8.70 -2.97
CA ARG A 86 19.32 -9.54 -4.14
C ARG A 86 17.88 -9.34 -4.59
N LYS A 87 16.90 -9.36 -3.66
CA LYS A 87 15.48 -9.15 -3.97
C LYS A 87 15.24 -7.77 -4.57
N ALA A 88 15.82 -6.72 -3.97
CA ALA A 88 15.73 -5.35 -4.49
C ALA A 88 16.27 -5.22 -5.92
N LYS A 89 17.40 -5.87 -6.23
CA LYS A 89 17.94 -5.94 -7.60
C LYS A 89 16.97 -6.60 -8.59
N LEU A 90 16.33 -7.70 -8.19
CA LEU A 90 15.39 -8.45 -9.03
C LEU A 90 14.07 -7.70 -9.25
N ALA A 91 13.51 -7.11 -8.19
CA ALA A 91 12.34 -6.24 -8.28
C ALA A 91 12.62 -5.05 -9.21
N THR A 92 13.81 -4.43 -9.09
CA THR A 92 14.23 -3.35 -9.99
C THR A 92 14.33 -3.80 -11.45
N LEU A 93 14.87 -5.00 -11.71
CA LEU A 93 14.91 -5.55 -13.07
C LEU A 93 13.49 -5.69 -13.64
N LEU A 94 12.58 -6.29 -12.87
CA LEU A 94 11.18 -6.46 -13.29
C LEU A 94 10.54 -5.12 -13.61
N GLY A 95 10.66 -4.14 -12.70
CA GLY A 95 10.12 -2.81 -12.94
C GLY A 95 10.79 -2.08 -14.13
N THR A 96 12.08 -2.32 -14.37
CA THR A 96 12.80 -1.70 -15.50
C THR A 96 12.34 -2.30 -16.81
N TYR A 97 12.01 -3.59 -16.83
CA TYR A 97 11.33 -4.22 -17.95
C TYR A 97 9.91 -3.68 -18.14
N GLN A 98 9.11 -3.60 -17.07
CA GLN A 98 7.75 -3.05 -17.13
C GLN A 98 7.72 -1.62 -17.69
N SER A 99 8.72 -0.79 -17.39
CA SER A 99 8.79 0.58 -17.91
C SER A 99 9.06 0.66 -19.41
N THR A 100 9.40 -0.44 -20.09
CA THR A 100 9.49 -0.53 -21.56
C THR A 100 8.14 -0.66 -22.25
N LEU A 101 7.09 -1.03 -21.50
CA LEU A 101 5.75 -1.35 -22.02
C LEU A 101 4.93 -0.06 -22.24
N THR A 102 5.36 0.79 -23.18
CA THR A 102 4.78 2.13 -23.41
C THR A 102 3.84 2.22 -24.61
N LYS A 103 3.44 1.08 -25.19
CA LYS A 103 2.46 1.02 -26.27
C LYS A 103 1.04 1.17 -25.72
N PHE A 104 0.55 2.39 -25.63
CA PHE A 104 -0.80 2.70 -25.16
C PHE A 104 -1.71 3.04 -26.35
N ASN A 105 -2.79 2.29 -26.54
CA ASN A 105 -3.66 2.46 -27.73
C ASN A 105 -4.82 3.44 -27.54
N TYR A 106 -5.21 3.72 -26.29
CA TYR A 106 -6.49 4.40 -25.97
C TYR A 106 -6.34 5.72 -25.21
N ILE A 107 -5.12 6.23 -25.05
CA ILE A 107 -4.83 7.47 -24.31
C ILE A 107 -3.91 8.38 -25.11
N SER A 108 -3.93 9.68 -24.79
CA SER A 108 -3.14 10.68 -25.53
C SER A 108 -1.64 10.39 -25.48
N LYS A 109 -0.93 10.77 -26.55
CA LYS A 109 0.53 10.60 -26.71
C LYS A 109 1.36 11.12 -25.54
N ASP A 110 0.90 12.17 -24.87
CA ASP A 110 1.57 12.73 -23.68
C ASP A 110 1.85 11.68 -22.59
N TRP A 111 0.99 10.66 -22.44
CA TRP A 111 1.22 9.56 -21.49
C TRP A 111 2.44 8.74 -21.89
N THR A 112 2.51 8.35 -23.16
CA THR A 112 3.67 7.64 -23.72
C THR A 112 4.93 8.48 -23.55
N ASP A 113 4.90 9.76 -23.94
CA ASP A 113 6.07 10.64 -23.89
C ASP A 113 6.60 10.81 -22.45
N ASN A 114 5.70 10.96 -21.48
CA ASN A 114 6.07 11.07 -20.06
C ASN A 114 6.62 9.76 -19.51
N CYS A 115 6.00 8.62 -19.83
CA CYS A 115 6.45 7.30 -19.40
C CYS A 115 7.83 7.00 -19.98
N GLU A 116 8.07 7.34 -21.25
CA GLU A 116 9.34 7.10 -21.94
C GLU A 116 10.47 8.01 -21.47
N ALA A 117 10.15 9.26 -21.12
CA ALA A 117 11.10 10.22 -20.60
C ALA A 117 11.53 9.90 -19.16
N GLU A 118 10.59 9.60 -18.27
CA GLU A 118 10.90 9.36 -16.84
C GLU A 118 11.23 7.91 -16.51
N ARG A 119 10.67 6.94 -17.25
CA ARG A 119 10.78 5.48 -16.98
C ARG A 119 10.58 5.16 -15.50
N LEU A 120 9.60 5.79 -14.84
CA LEU A 120 9.40 5.68 -13.39
C LEU A 120 9.33 4.23 -12.94
N LEU A 121 9.88 3.96 -11.76
CA LEU A 121 9.61 2.74 -11.00
C LEU A 121 9.08 3.08 -9.62
N GLY A 122 8.43 2.10 -9.01
CA GLY A 122 8.10 2.05 -7.60
C GLY A 122 8.45 0.67 -7.05
N VAL A 123 9.73 0.47 -6.74
CA VAL A 123 10.22 -0.71 -6.03
C VAL A 123 9.82 -0.55 -4.56
N SER A 124 8.79 -1.28 -4.16
CA SER A 124 8.21 -1.33 -2.82
C SER A 124 8.86 -2.41 -1.96
N ILE A 125 8.74 -2.27 -0.64
CA ILE A 125 9.06 -3.31 0.35
C ILE A 125 7.81 -3.56 1.20
N THR A 126 7.32 -4.79 1.19
CA THR A 126 6.28 -5.28 2.11
C THR A 126 6.90 -6.31 3.07
N GLY A 127 6.26 -6.59 4.20
CA GLY A 127 6.84 -7.49 5.20
C GLY A 127 7.78 -6.81 6.19
N GLN A 128 7.75 -5.47 6.29
CA GLN A 128 8.79 -4.73 7.03
C GLN A 128 8.80 -5.06 8.53
N TRP A 129 7.65 -5.22 9.16
CA TRP A 129 7.59 -5.57 10.58
C TRP A 129 7.85 -7.05 10.85
N ASP A 130 7.80 -7.89 9.83
CA ASP A 130 8.15 -9.30 9.92
C ASP A 130 9.65 -9.56 9.69
N SER A 131 10.42 -8.56 9.27
CA SER A 131 11.84 -8.71 8.92
C SER A 131 12.72 -7.71 9.68
N PRO A 132 13.37 -8.10 10.79
CA PRO A 132 14.24 -7.19 11.53
C PRO A 132 15.36 -6.58 10.66
N ALA A 133 15.91 -7.35 9.73
CA ALA A 133 17.01 -6.91 8.87
C ALA A 133 16.62 -5.74 7.96
N VAL A 134 15.37 -5.67 7.47
CA VAL A 134 14.96 -4.58 6.58
C VAL A 134 14.70 -3.27 7.33
N ARG A 135 14.42 -3.35 8.64
CA ARG A 135 14.18 -2.17 9.49
C ARG A 135 15.45 -1.45 9.91
N ASP A 136 16.63 -1.95 9.54
CA ASP A 136 17.89 -1.21 9.69
C ASP A 136 18.04 -0.17 8.56
N ALA A 137 18.14 1.10 8.94
CA ALA A 137 18.37 2.22 8.03
C ALA A 137 19.59 2.04 7.12
N LYS A 138 20.67 1.40 7.59
CA LYS A 138 21.86 1.08 6.78
C LYS A 138 21.52 0.09 5.67
N VAL A 139 20.70 -0.93 5.97
CA VAL A 139 20.23 -1.91 5.00
C VAL A 139 19.32 -1.24 3.97
N MET A 140 18.37 -0.41 4.40
CA MET A 140 17.51 0.36 3.50
C MET A 140 18.30 1.25 2.52
N ARG A 141 19.31 1.98 3.01
CA ARG A 141 20.18 2.79 2.14
C ARG A 141 20.94 1.95 1.12
N LYS A 142 21.45 0.77 1.54
CA LYS A 142 22.11 -0.16 0.62
C LYS A 142 21.12 -0.74 -0.40
N MET A 143 19.89 -1.06 0.01
CA MET A 143 18.83 -1.52 -0.91
C MET A 143 18.53 -0.45 -1.95
N ARG A 144 18.30 0.81 -1.54
CA ARG A 144 18.12 1.95 -2.45
C ARG A 144 19.29 2.13 -3.41
N ALA A 145 20.53 2.04 -2.92
CA ALA A 145 21.71 2.14 -3.79
C ALA A 145 21.77 1.00 -4.83
N VAL A 146 21.38 -0.21 -4.44
CA VAL A 146 21.33 -1.37 -5.34
C VAL A 146 20.23 -1.21 -6.40
N THR A 147 19.06 -0.65 -6.06
CA THR A 147 18.02 -0.38 -7.07
C THR A 147 18.50 0.65 -8.10
N ILE A 148 19.14 1.74 -7.67
CA ILE A 148 19.72 2.74 -8.59
C ILE A 148 20.76 2.11 -9.53
N LYS A 149 21.69 1.32 -8.98
CA LYS A 149 22.74 0.64 -9.78
C LYS A 149 22.14 -0.38 -10.75
N ALA A 150 21.15 -1.15 -10.30
CA ALA A 150 20.49 -2.17 -11.11
C ALA A 150 19.71 -1.53 -12.27
N ASN A 151 18.93 -0.48 -12.00
CA ASN A 151 18.17 0.22 -13.04
C ASN A 151 19.12 0.82 -14.09
N ALA A 152 20.19 1.50 -13.70
CA ALA A 152 21.16 2.04 -14.66
C ALA A 152 21.77 0.95 -15.57
N ALA A 153 22.11 -0.21 -15.00
CA ALA A 153 22.68 -1.33 -15.75
C ALA A 153 21.67 -1.94 -16.74
N TYR A 154 20.42 -2.15 -16.32
CA TYR A 154 19.40 -2.78 -17.18
C TYR A 154 18.78 -1.80 -18.17
N ALA A 155 18.60 -0.53 -17.81
CA ALA A 155 18.17 0.52 -18.74
C ALA A 155 19.14 0.62 -19.93
N LYS A 156 20.46 0.60 -19.66
CA LYS A 156 21.49 0.56 -20.71
C LYS A 156 21.36 -0.69 -21.59
N ARG A 157 21.08 -1.86 -21.01
CA ARG A 157 20.90 -3.11 -21.78
C ARG A 157 19.64 -3.10 -22.64
N PHE A 158 18.58 -2.46 -22.18
CA PHE A 158 17.32 -2.32 -22.91
C PHE A 158 17.31 -1.13 -23.89
N GLY A 159 18.36 -0.30 -23.91
CA GLY A 159 18.43 0.87 -24.79
C GLY A 159 17.44 1.98 -24.41
N ILE A 160 17.03 2.07 -23.14
CA ILE A 160 16.12 3.10 -22.63
C ILE A 160 16.83 4.05 -21.66
N ASN A 161 16.19 5.18 -21.36
CA ASN A 161 16.63 6.08 -20.30
C ASN A 161 16.62 5.37 -18.93
N ALA A 162 17.59 5.71 -18.07
CA ALA A 162 17.51 5.35 -16.67
C ALA A 162 16.34 6.07 -16.00
N SER A 163 15.75 5.45 -14.99
CA SER A 163 14.57 5.98 -14.32
C SER A 163 14.87 7.23 -13.52
N SER A 164 13.96 8.19 -13.56
CA SER A 164 14.06 9.43 -12.78
C SER A 164 13.80 9.20 -11.28
N SER A 165 12.98 8.21 -10.89
CA SER A 165 12.71 7.85 -9.49
C SER A 165 12.29 6.38 -9.37
N ILE A 166 12.77 5.68 -8.33
CA ILE A 166 12.77 4.22 -8.28
C ILE A 166 12.03 3.63 -7.08
N THR A 167 12.24 4.13 -5.87
CA THR A 167 11.81 3.43 -4.63
C THR A 167 10.62 4.10 -3.96
N CYS A 168 9.68 3.31 -3.45
CA CYS A 168 8.48 3.74 -2.73
C CYS A 168 8.13 2.73 -1.62
N VAL A 169 7.06 2.96 -0.87
CA VAL A 169 6.38 1.88 -0.12
C VAL A 169 4.89 1.97 -0.35
N LYS A 170 4.31 0.93 -0.95
CA LYS A 170 2.87 0.79 -1.20
C LYS A 170 2.16 0.22 0.05
N PRO A 171 0.89 0.57 0.33
CA PRO A 171 0.08 -0.19 1.26
C PRO A 171 -0.35 -1.51 0.59
N SER A 172 0.41 -2.58 0.83
CA SER A 172 0.34 -3.80 0.01
C SER A 172 -0.75 -4.79 0.48
N GLY A 173 -2.02 -4.40 0.36
CA GLY A 173 -3.17 -5.20 0.80
C GLY A 173 -3.15 -6.66 0.30
N THR A 174 -3.44 -6.89 -0.98
CA THR A 174 -3.59 -8.24 -1.55
C THR A 174 -2.30 -9.07 -1.54
N VAL A 175 -1.17 -8.44 -1.87
CA VAL A 175 0.13 -9.15 -1.94
C VAL A 175 0.57 -9.59 -0.55
N SER A 176 0.38 -8.76 0.48
CA SER A 176 0.72 -9.14 1.85
C SER A 176 -0.11 -10.33 2.35
N GLN A 177 -1.38 -10.44 1.95
CA GLN A 177 -2.19 -11.63 2.26
C GLN A 177 -1.70 -12.85 1.49
N THR A 178 -1.37 -12.70 0.20
CA THR A 178 -0.90 -13.78 -0.66
C THR A 178 0.40 -14.40 -0.14
N PHE A 179 1.31 -13.58 0.38
CA PHE A 179 2.62 -14.02 0.89
C PHE A 179 2.69 -14.15 2.41
N ASP A 180 1.56 -14.01 3.10
CA ASP A 180 1.43 -13.98 4.56
C ASP A 180 2.50 -13.12 5.24
N CYS A 181 2.43 -11.81 5.02
CA CYS A 181 3.33 -10.86 5.66
C CYS A 181 2.63 -9.59 6.15
N SER A 182 3.32 -8.86 7.03
CA SER A 182 3.49 -7.41 6.98
C SER A 182 2.91 -6.66 5.76
N SER A 183 1.93 -5.77 5.86
CA SER A 183 1.48 -4.95 4.71
C SER A 183 2.29 -3.65 4.59
N GLY A 184 3.16 -3.56 3.59
CA GLY A 184 4.00 -2.39 3.35
C GLY A 184 4.82 -2.02 4.60
N ILE A 185 4.58 -0.81 5.10
CA ILE A 185 5.20 -0.25 6.31
C ILE A 185 4.39 -0.55 7.59
N HIS A 186 3.20 -1.16 7.51
CA HIS A 186 2.32 -1.35 8.65
C HIS A 186 2.62 -2.65 9.41
N PRO A 187 2.49 -2.66 10.75
CA PRO A 187 2.53 -3.90 11.54
C PRO A 187 1.31 -4.78 11.22
N ARG A 188 1.28 -6.01 11.76
CA ARG A 188 0.13 -6.91 11.59
C ARG A 188 -1.09 -6.37 12.37
N HIS A 189 -2.28 -6.87 12.08
CA HIS A 189 -3.51 -6.36 12.71
C HIS A 189 -3.55 -6.68 14.21
N SER A 190 -3.52 -7.96 14.58
CA SER A 190 -3.46 -8.47 15.95
C SER A 190 -3.03 -9.93 15.97
N GLN A 191 -2.78 -10.51 17.16
CA GLN A 191 -2.36 -11.92 17.30
C GLN A 191 -3.43 -12.90 16.81
N TYR A 192 -4.71 -12.60 17.04
CA TYR A 192 -5.85 -13.39 16.62
C TYR A 192 -6.94 -12.45 16.10
N TYR A 193 -7.44 -12.72 14.89
CA TYR A 193 -8.49 -11.91 14.29
C TYR A 193 -9.33 -12.72 13.30
N ILE A 194 -10.55 -12.24 13.04
CA ILE A 194 -11.36 -12.66 11.90
C ILE A 194 -11.02 -11.75 10.73
N ARG A 195 -10.60 -12.34 9.61
CA ARG A 195 -10.52 -11.66 8.32
C ARG A 195 -11.81 -11.89 7.55
N ARG A 196 -12.41 -10.81 7.05
CA ARG A 196 -13.61 -10.88 6.23
C ARG A 196 -13.32 -10.55 4.77
N VAL A 197 -13.89 -11.35 3.88
CA VAL A 197 -13.82 -11.17 2.41
C VAL A 197 -15.23 -11.11 1.86
N ARG A 198 -15.51 -10.08 1.05
CA ARG A 198 -16.77 -9.93 0.34
C ARG A 198 -16.69 -10.65 -1.00
N ILE A 199 -17.73 -11.35 -1.36
CA ILE A 199 -17.80 -12.12 -2.60
C ILE A 199 -19.23 -12.09 -3.14
N SER A 200 -19.37 -12.04 -4.47
CA SER A 200 -20.67 -12.10 -5.11
C SER A 200 -21.36 -13.43 -4.82
N ALA A 201 -22.67 -13.41 -4.60
CA ALA A 201 -23.50 -14.61 -4.46
C ALA A 201 -23.47 -15.50 -5.72
N THR A 202 -23.14 -14.92 -6.88
CA THR A 202 -23.08 -15.64 -8.16
C THR A 202 -21.72 -16.29 -8.42
N ASP A 203 -20.69 -15.95 -7.65
CA ASP A 203 -19.32 -16.42 -7.83
C ASP A 203 -19.21 -17.93 -7.53
N SER A 204 -18.57 -18.68 -8.42
CA SER A 204 -18.31 -20.11 -8.22
C SER A 204 -17.48 -20.41 -6.98
N LEU A 205 -16.53 -19.55 -6.62
CA LEU A 205 -15.76 -19.66 -5.38
C LEU A 205 -16.68 -19.51 -4.15
N TYR A 206 -17.66 -18.62 -4.16
CA TYR A 206 -18.61 -18.50 -3.06
C TYR A 206 -19.44 -19.77 -2.88
N LYS A 207 -19.99 -20.31 -3.98
CA LYS A 207 -20.79 -21.55 -3.95
C LYS A 207 -19.96 -22.71 -3.38
N MET A 208 -18.72 -22.87 -3.84
CA MET A 208 -17.80 -23.88 -3.34
C MET A 208 -17.52 -23.68 -1.85
N MET A 209 -17.17 -22.47 -1.42
CA MET A 209 -16.85 -22.16 -0.02
C MET A 209 -18.03 -22.46 0.91
N ARG A 210 -19.24 -22.06 0.51
CA ARG A 210 -20.47 -22.36 1.25
C ARG A 210 -20.72 -23.85 1.37
N ASP A 211 -20.63 -24.60 0.28
CA ASP A 211 -20.90 -26.05 0.27
C ASP A 211 -19.84 -26.84 1.05
N GLN A 212 -18.62 -26.30 1.15
CA GLN A 212 -17.57 -26.85 2.02
C GLN A 212 -17.70 -26.39 3.49
N GLY A 213 -18.69 -25.57 3.83
CA GLY A 213 -19.02 -25.21 5.20
C GLY A 213 -18.39 -23.91 5.71
N VAL A 214 -17.84 -23.06 4.85
CA VAL A 214 -17.32 -21.74 5.26
C VAL A 214 -18.48 -20.85 5.67
N LYS A 215 -18.37 -20.26 6.86
CA LYS A 215 -19.37 -19.35 7.38
C LYS A 215 -19.45 -18.09 6.52
N ALA A 216 -20.67 -17.77 6.07
CA ALA A 216 -20.98 -16.62 5.25
C ALA A 216 -22.12 -15.82 5.87
N HIS A 217 -22.04 -14.49 5.80
CA HIS A 217 -23.09 -13.58 6.21
C HIS A 217 -23.56 -12.76 5.00
N PRO A 218 -24.86 -12.46 4.85
CA PRO A 218 -25.27 -11.46 3.87
C PRO A 218 -24.64 -10.11 4.21
N GLU A 219 -24.32 -9.31 3.18
CA GLU A 219 -23.81 -7.94 3.37
C GLU A 219 -24.75 -7.11 4.26
N VAL A 220 -24.19 -6.13 4.96
CA VAL A 220 -24.97 -5.24 5.83
C VAL A 220 -26.10 -4.58 5.04
N GLY A 221 -27.33 -4.79 5.52
CA GLY A 221 -28.54 -4.25 4.89
C GLY A 221 -29.19 -5.18 3.87
N GLN A 222 -28.62 -6.36 3.58
CA GLN A 222 -29.21 -7.34 2.68
C GLN A 222 -29.88 -8.49 3.45
N ASN A 223 -31.03 -8.96 2.94
CA ASN A 223 -31.69 -10.16 3.44
C ASN A 223 -30.96 -11.41 2.96
N ALA A 224 -30.86 -12.45 3.80
CA ALA A 224 -30.11 -13.66 3.46
C ALA A 224 -30.60 -14.38 2.17
N ASN A 225 -31.90 -14.31 1.86
CA ASN A 225 -32.48 -14.96 0.69
C ASN A 225 -32.35 -14.13 -0.61
N GLU A 226 -31.98 -12.86 -0.50
CA GLU A 226 -31.93 -11.89 -1.61
C GLU A 226 -30.54 -11.25 -1.73
N ALA A 227 -29.59 -11.67 -0.90
CA ALA A 227 -28.28 -11.07 -0.85
C ALA A 227 -27.51 -11.35 -2.15
N THR A 228 -27.02 -10.30 -2.78
CA THR A 228 -26.14 -10.35 -3.94
C THR A 228 -24.68 -10.41 -3.53
N THR A 229 -24.36 -10.07 -2.27
CA THR A 229 -23.01 -10.13 -1.71
C THR A 229 -23.02 -10.84 -0.37
N PHE A 230 -22.07 -11.75 -0.21
CA PHE A 230 -21.82 -12.46 1.04
C PHE A 230 -20.43 -12.13 1.59
N VAL A 231 -20.32 -12.19 2.90
CA VAL A 231 -19.11 -11.91 3.67
C VAL A 231 -18.63 -13.20 4.32
N LEU A 232 -17.53 -13.74 3.81
CA LEU A 232 -16.87 -14.93 4.33
C LEU A 232 -15.98 -14.58 5.52
N GLU A 233 -15.97 -15.40 6.56
CA GLU A 233 -15.14 -15.21 7.76
C GLU A 233 -14.01 -16.24 7.83
N PHE A 234 -12.77 -15.76 7.95
CA PHE A 234 -11.57 -16.58 8.09
C PHE A 234 -10.91 -16.29 9.45
N PRO A 235 -10.84 -17.26 10.37
CA PRO A 235 -10.08 -17.10 11.60
C PRO A 235 -8.58 -17.13 11.29
N VAL A 236 -7.86 -16.09 11.66
CA VAL A 236 -6.43 -15.94 11.39
C VAL A 236 -5.65 -15.82 12.70
N LYS A 237 -4.50 -16.48 12.75
CA LYS A 237 -3.49 -16.33 13.79
C LYS A 237 -2.21 -15.78 13.17
N ALA A 238 -1.78 -14.61 13.62
CA ALA A 238 -0.50 -14.06 13.20
C ALA A 238 0.68 -14.89 13.76
N PRO A 239 1.86 -14.86 13.12
CA PRO A 239 3.06 -15.49 13.66
C PRO A 239 3.37 -15.01 15.08
N ASN A 240 3.82 -15.92 15.95
CA ASN A 240 4.19 -15.57 17.32
C ASN A 240 5.32 -14.51 17.33
N GLY A 241 5.21 -13.54 18.23
CA GLY A 241 6.21 -12.47 18.37
C GLY A 241 6.11 -11.37 17.31
N SER A 242 5.03 -11.37 16.50
CA SER A 242 4.71 -10.23 15.63
C SER A 242 4.39 -8.98 16.45
N LEU A 243 4.69 -7.81 15.90
CA LEU A 243 4.17 -6.53 16.38
C LEU A 243 2.84 -6.22 15.70
N TYR A 244 1.94 -5.61 16.45
CA TYR A 244 0.57 -5.32 16.06
C TYR A 244 0.30 -3.82 15.95
N LYS A 245 -0.77 -3.47 15.24
CA LYS A 245 -1.25 -2.09 15.06
C LYS A 245 -1.34 -1.32 16.38
N ASN A 246 -1.85 -1.97 17.43
CA ASN A 246 -2.09 -1.33 18.73
C ASN A 246 -0.90 -1.41 19.68
N ASP A 247 0.22 -2.02 19.27
CA ASP A 247 1.46 -2.04 20.06
C ASP A 247 2.30 -0.76 19.85
N LEU A 248 1.92 0.09 18.88
CA LEU A 248 2.65 1.29 18.50
C LEU A 248 1.82 2.56 18.73
N THR A 249 2.43 3.54 19.37
CA THR A 249 1.94 4.91 19.42
C THR A 249 1.92 5.54 18.03
N ALA A 250 1.16 6.63 17.86
CA ALA A 250 1.13 7.39 16.62
C ALA A 250 2.52 7.97 16.28
N ILE A 251 3.26 8.41 17.31
CA ILE A 251 4.62 8.96 17.14
C ILE A 251 5.61 7.88 16.73
N GLU A 252 5.55 6.67 17.30
CA GLU A 252 6.42 5.56 16.87
C GLU A 252 6.17 5.17 15.41
N GLN A 253 4.89 5.18 14.98
CA GLN A 253 4.54 4.97 13.57
C GLN A 253 5.16 6.07 12.67
N LEU A 254 5.11 7.34 13.09
CA LEU A 254 5.67 8.47 12.35
C LEU A 254 7.20 8.46 12.31
N GLU A 255 7.87 8.13 13.41
CA GLU A 255 9.33 7.99 13.45
C GLU A 255 9.79 6.83 12.56
N TYR A 256 9.05 5.72 12.56
CA TYR A 256 9.31 4.64 11.63
C TYR A 256 9.08 5.07 10.18
N TRP A 257 7.99 5.79 9.89
CA TRP A 257 7.73 6.38 8.58
C TRP A 257 8.86 7.29 8.12
N LYS A 258 9.37 8.17 8.99
CA LYS A 258 10.51 9.06 8.72
C LYS A 258 11.78 8.27 8.42
N MET A 259 12.06 7.21 9.17
CA MET A 259 13.18 6.32 8.91
C MET A 259 13.09 5.74 7.49
N VAL A 260 11.93 5.23 7.09
CA VAL A 260 11.72 4.69 5.74
C VAL A 260 11.80 5.77 4.66
N LYS A 261 11.18 6.94 4.89
CA LYS A 261 11.17 8.08 3.97
C LYS A 261 12.59 8.52 3.63
N LEU A 262 13.43 8.69 4.65
CA LEU A 262 14.79 9.20 4.51
C LEU A 262 15.78 8.15 3.99
N ASN A 263 15.58 6.86 4.32
CA ASN A 263 16.59 5.83 4.07
C ASN A 263 16.30 4.95 2.86
N PHE A 264 15.05 4.84 2.41
CA PHE A 264 14.70 3.98 1.28
C PHE A 264 14.03 4.72 0.13
N THR A 265 13.01 5.53 0.40
CA THR A 265 12.11 6.01 -0.66
C THR A 265 12.63 7.23 -1.42
N GLU A 266 12.47 7.21 -2.73
CA GLU A 266 12.64 8.36 -3.62
C GLU A 266 11.30 9.02 -3.96
N HIS A 267 10.21 8.24 -3.88
CA HIS A 267 8.84 8.74 -3.90
C HIS A 267 8.35 8.98 -2.46
N ASN A 268 7.34 8.25 -2.01
CA ASN A 268 6.76 8.38 -0.69
C ASN A 268 6.50 6.99 -0.07
N PRO A 269 6.63 6.82 1.25
CA PRO A 269 6.02 5.70 1.94
C PRO A 269 4.55 6.04 2.18
N SER A 270 3.64 5.30 1.56
CA SER A 270 2.23 5.37 1.93
C SER A 270 2.03 4.80 3.32
N ALA A 271 1.35 5.55 4.17
CA ALA A 271 0.99 5.13 5.50
C ALA A 271 -0.31 5.78 5.96
N THR A 272 -1.18 4.95 6.52
CA THR A 272 -2.23 5.38 7.45
C THR A 272 -1.70 5.28 8.88
N ILE A 273 -1.60 6.43 9.55
CA ILE A 273 -1.18 6.52 10.95
C ILE A 273 -2.41 6.37 11.82
N SER A 274 -2.41 5.37 12.70
CA SER A 274 -3.49 5.21 13.69
C SER A 274 -3.22 6.08 14.90
N VAL A 275 -4.16 6.96 15.23
CA VAL A 275 -4.00 8.01 16.26
C VAL A 275 -4.96 7.77 17.41
N GLY A 276 -4.44 7.64 18.63
CA GLY A 276 -5.25 7.63 19.85
C GLY A 276 -5.78 9.01 20.22
N ASP A 277 -6.83 9.08 21.03
CA ASP A 277 -7.54 10.33 21.35
C ASP A 277 -6.62 11.37 22.03
N GLU A 278 -5.65 10.91 22.82
CA GLU A 278 -4.65 11.74 23.49
C GLU A 278 -3.41 12.07 22.63
N GLU A 279 -3.28 11.46 21.44
CA GLU A 279 -2.06 11.57 20.62
C GLU A 279 -2.14 12.68 19.56
N TRP A 280 -3.34 13.19 19.25
CA TRP A 280 -3.58 14.12 18.14
C TRP A 280 -2.72 15.40 18.18
N VAL A 281 -2.49 15.97 19.37
CA VAL A 281 -1.67 17.18 19.53
C VAL A 281 -0.20 16.90 19.24
N ALA A 282 0.32 15.76 19.73
CA ALA A 282 1.70 15.36 19.49
C ALA A 282 1.94 15.08 18.00
N VAL A 283 0.96 14.47 17.32
CA VAL A 283 1.04 14.16 15.89
C VAL A 283 1.15 15.43 15.04
N VAL A 284 0.32 16.46 15.28
CA VAL A 284 0.40 17.71 14.48
C VAL A 284 1.70 18.48 14.75
N ALA A 285 2.18 18.48 16.00
CA ALA A 285 3.49 19.06 16.33
C ALA A 285 4.61 18.35 15.56
N TRP A 286 4.60 17.01 15.56
CA TRP A 286 5.57 16.22 14.82
C TRP A 286 5.55 16.51 13.32
N ILE A 287 4.35 16.62 12.72
CA ILE A 287 4.19 16.96 11.29
C ILE A 287 4.80 18.33 10.99
N SER A 288 4.55 19.32 11.85
CA SER A 288 5.10 20.66 11.71
C SER A 288 6.64 20.65 11.77
N ASP A 289 7.20 19.93 12.73
CA ASP A 289 8.67 19.82 12.91
C ASP A 289 9.36 19.07 11.77
N ASN A 290 8.62 18.25 11.02
CA ASN A 290 9.13 17.42 9.93
C ASN A 290 8.54 17.81 8.57
N TRP A 291 8.03 19.04 8.43
CA TRP A 291 7.23 19.47 7.28
C TRP A 291 7.91 19.21 5.93
N ASP A 292 9.22 19.44 5.85
CA ASP A 292 10.01 19.32 4.63
C ASP A 292 10.11 17.91 4.05
N ILE A 293 9.85 16.89 4.86
CA ILE A 293 9.92 15.50 4.41
C ILE A 293 8.56 14.88 4.11
N ILE A 294 7.46 15.55 4.49
CA ILE A 294 6.09 15.07 4.29
C ILE A 294 5.80 14.97 2.79
N GLY A 295 5.57 13.75 2.30
CA GLY A 295 5.20 13.50 0.89
C GLY A 295 3.79 12.97 0.70
N GLY A 296 3.06 12.69 1.77
CA GLY A 296 1.75 12.05 1.75
C GLY A 296 1.52 11.19 2.99
N LEU A 297 0.55 11.53 3.83
CA LEU A 297 0.16 10.78 5.03
C LEU A 297 -1.36 10.80 5.19
N SER A 298 -1.93 9.68 5.64
CA SER A 298 -3.32 9.59 6.09
C SER A 298 -3.32 9.32 7.59
N PHE A 299 -4.34 9.80 8.30
CA PHE A 299 -4.49 9.60 9.74
C PHE A 299 -5.89 9.06 10.02
N LEU A 300 -5.99 8.07 10.89
CA LEU A 300 -7.24 7.42 11.24
C LEU A 300 -7.34 7.28 12.77
N PRO A 301 -8.47 7.63 13.38
CA PRO A 301 -8.70 7.33 14.80
C PRO A 301 -8.47 5.84 15.08
N ARG A 302 -7.78 5.52 16.19
CA ARG A 302 -7.45 4.12 16.54
C ARG A 302 -8.70 3.33 16.92
N GLU A 303 -9.64 3.98 17.62
CA GLU A 303 -10.94 3.45 18.04
C GLU A 303 -12.06 4.25 17.37
N ASN A 304 -13.24 3.64 17.18
CA ASN A 304 -14.45 4.17 16.49
C ASN A 304 -14.77 3.60 15.11
N HIS A 305 -14.71 2.27 14.98
CA HIS A 305 -15.28 1.58 13.82
C HIS A 305 -16.39 0.63 14.27
N VAL A 306 -17.59 1.16 14.45
CA VAL A 306 -18.83 0.37 14.63
C VAL A 306 -19.30 -0.15 13.27
N TYR A 307 -18.38 -0.68 12.45
CA TYR A 307 -18.75 -1.30 11.18
C TYR A 307 -19.18 -2.73 11.46
N ARG A 308 -20.48 -3.00 11.29
CA ARG A 308 -20.99 -4.37 11.22
C ARG A 308 -20.25 -5.08 10.07
N LEU A 309 -19.68 -6.26 10.34
CA LEU A 309 -18.82 -7.00 9.40
C LEU A 309 -17.55 -6.24 8.96
N ALA A 310 -16.83 -5.66 9.91
CA ALA A 310 -15.53 -5.05 9.67
C ALA A 310 -14.56 -6.03 8.97
N PRO A 311 -13.72 -5.55 8.02
CA PRO A 311 -12.80 -6.42 7.26
C PRO A 311 -11.79 -7.17 8.15
N TYR A 312 -11.46 -6.60 9.31
CA TYR A 312 -10.64 -7.21 10.35
C TYR A 312 -11.35 -7.00 11.68
N GLU A 313 -11.45 -8.07 12.47
CA GLU A 313 -12.00 -8.02 13.83
C GLU A 313 -11.06 -8.75 14.77
N THR A 314 -10.48 -8.04 15.74
CA THR A 314 -9.64 -8.65 16.77
C THR A 314 -10.50 -9.51 17.69
N ILE A 315 -10.02 -10.72 17.97
CA ILE A 315 -10.69 -11.70 18.85
C ILE A 315 -9.70 -12.24 19.87
N ASP A 316 -10.21 -12.85 20.95
CA ASP A 316 -9.35 -13.54 21.90
C ASP A 316 -8.91 -14.93 21.40
N LYS A 317 -7.92 -15.51 22.09
CA LYS A 317 -7.36 -16.83 21.77
C LYS A 317 -8.43 -17.94 21.82
N LYS A 318 -9.32 -17.90 22.81
CA LYS A 318 -10.35 -18.92 23.02
C LYS A 318 -11.35 -18.93 21.86
N THR A 319 -11.74 -17.76 21.39
CA THR A 319 -12.63 -17.56 20.24
C THR A 319 -11.94 -18.04 18.97
N TYR A 320 -10.66 -17.69 18.76
CA TYR A 320 -9.90 -18.21 17.62
C TYR A 320 -9.85 -19.73 17.61
N GLU A 321 -9.50 -20.37 18.74
CA GLU A 321 -9.41 -21.83 18.83
C GLU A 321 -10.77 -22.51 18.57
N ALA A 322 -11.85 -21.93 19.08
CA ALA A 322 -13.21 -22.41 18.84
C ALA A 322 -13.65 -22.27 17.37
N LEU A 323 -13.24 -21.20 16.68
CA LEU A 323 -13.55 -20.99 15.26
C LEU A 323 -12.66 -21.85 14.36
N ALA A 324 -11.35 -21.89 14.62
CA ALA A 324 -10.39 -22.65 13.85
C ALA A 324 -10.64 -24.16 13.91
N SER A 325 -11.05 -24.70 15.08
CA SER A 325 -11.41 -26.12 15.21
C SER A 325 -12.68 -26.51 14.42
N LYS A 326 -13.53 -25.53 14.09
CA LYS A 326 -14.75 -25.74 13.29
C LYS A 326 -14.56 -25.33 11.83
N PHE A 327 -13.45 -24.69 11.48
CA PHE A 327 -13.22 -24.20 10.13
C PHE A 327 -12.96 -25.40 9.21
N PRO A 328 -13.65 -25.51 8.07
CA PRO A 328 -13.50 -26.67 7.20
C PRO A 328 -12.14 -26.66 6.49
N VAL A 329 -11.66 -27.85 6.14
CA VAL A 329 -10.53 -27.99 5.22
C VAL A 329 -11.03 -27.70 3.81
N ILE A 330 -10.51 -26.63 3.20
CA ILE A 330 -10.92 -26.21 1.86
C ILE A 330 -10.15 -27.00 0.81
N ASP A 331 -10.89 -27.73 -0.02
CA ASP A 331 -10.38 -28.39 -1.21
C ASP A 331 -10.66 -27.53 -2.45
N TYR A 332 -9.68 -26.69 -2.81
CA TYR A 332 -9.75 -25.83 -3.99
C TYR A 332 -9.75 -26.60 -5.31
N SER A 333 -9.38 -27.89 -5.33
CA SER A 333 -9.44 -28.69 -6.57
C SER A 333 -10.87 -28.90 -7.06
N LYS A 334 -11.86 -28.77 -6.15
CA LYS A 334 -13.29 -28.85 -6.48
C LYS A 334 -13.83 -27.62 -7.19
N LEU A 335 -13.06 -26.53 -7.31
CA LEU A 335 -13.53 -25.30 -7.97
C LEU A 335 -13.98 -25.58 -9.40
N ILE A 336 -13.30 -26.50 -10.10
CA ILE A 336 -13.64 -26.93 -11.47
C ILE A 336 -15.08 -27.49 -11.62
N ILE A 337 -15.70 -27.95 -10.52
CA ILE A 337 -17.09 -28.43 -10.53
C ILE A 337 -18.08 -27.26 -10.64
N TYR A 338 -17.71 -26.11 -10.07
CA TYR A 338 -18.51 -24.90 -10.00
C TYR A 338 -18.23 -23.98 -11.18
N GLU A 339 -16.94 -23.71 -11.43
CA GLU A 339 -16.45 -22.82 -12.47
C GLU A 339 -16.39 -23.57 -13.82
N ARG A 340 -17.50 -23.54 -14.57
CA ARG A 340 -17.60 -24.21 -15.88
C ARG A 340 -17.02 -23.41 -17.04
N THR A 341 -16.90 -22.11 -16.83
CA THR A 341 -16.31 -21.12 -17.73
C THR A 341 -15.47 -20.19 -16.88
N ASP A 342 -14.47 -19.54 -17.47
CA ASP A 342 -13.70 -18.51 -16.77
C ASP A 342 -14.65 -17.41 -16.28
N GLU A 343 -14.86 -17.35 -14.97
CA GLU A 343 -15.67 -16.34 -14.30
C GLU A 343 -14.82 -15.13 -13.86
N THR A 344 -13.53 -15.09 -14.25
CA THR A 344 -12.63 -13.99 -13.92
C THR A 344 -13.09 -12.71 -14.62
N GLU A 345 -13.93 -11.95 -13.93
CA GLU A 345 -14.14 -10.55 -14.25
C GLU A 345 -12.93 -9.76 -13.74
N GLN A 346 -12.05 -9.32 -14.66
CA GLN A 346 -11.02 -8.32 -14.35
C GLN A 346 -11.66 -6.93 -14.15
N THR A 347 -12.67 -6.83 -13.28
CA THR A 347 -13.19 -5.55 -12.82
C THR A 347 -12.13 -4.92 -11.91
N GLN A 348 -11.83 -3.65 -12.17
CA GLN A 348 -10.83 -2.91 -11.41
C GLN A 348 -11.33 -2.83 -9.95
N GLU A 349 -10.66 -3.51 -9.02
CA GLU A 349 -10.75 -3.10 -7.61
C GLU A 349 -10.30 -1.63 -7.56
N LEU A 350 -11.27 -0.73 -7.37
CA LEU A 350 -10.98 0.67 -7.11
C LEU A 350 -10.10 0.75 -5.86
N ALA A 351 -8.97 1.43 -5.97
CA ALA A 351 -8.18 1.77 -4.79
C ALA A 351 -9.08 2.62 -3.89
N CYS A 352 -9.53 2.06 -2.77
CA CYS A 352 -10.35 2.75 -1.78
C CYS A 352 -9.64 4.04 -1.32
N ALA A 353 -10.02 5.18 -1.92
CA ALA A 353 -10.01 6.46 -1.26
C ALA A 353 -11.34 6.58 -0.49
N GLY A 354 -11.31 7.09 0.73
CA GLY A 354 -12.47 7.09 1.63
C GLY A 354 -13.76 7.57 0.95
N GLY A 355 -14.79 6.72 1.00
CA GLY A 355 -16.20 7.13 0.99
C GLY A 355 -16.83 7.73 -0.27
N THR A 356 -16.10 8.13 -1.31
CA THR A 356 -16.69 8.79 -2.50
C THR A 356 -16.19 8.17 -3.81
N CYS A 357 -16.83 7.08 -4.22
CA CYS A 357 -16.89 6.70 -5.63
C CYS A 357 -18.20 7.24 -6.19
N GLU A 358 -18.20 8.48 -6.66
CA GLU A 358 -19.23 8.93 -7.60
C GLU A 358 -18.94 8.27 -8.96
N ILE A 359 -19.90 7.49 -9.42
CA ILE A 359 -19.94 6.90 -10.75
C ILE A 359 -20.22 8.05 -11.74
N ILE A 360 -19.38 8.22 -12.76
CA ILE A 360 -19.81 8.81 -14.04
C ILE A 360 -19.91 7.67 -15.04
#